data_AF-A0A965ENG4-F1
#
_entry.id   AF-A0A965ENG4-F1
#
_cell.length_a   1.000
_cell.length_b   1.000
_cell.length_c   1.000
_cell.angle_alpha   90.00
_cell.angle_beta   90.00
_cell.angle_gamma   90.00
#
_symmetry.space_group_name_H-M   'P 1'
#
loop_
_entity.id
_entity.type
_entity.pdbx_description
1 polymer ?
#
loop_
_entity_poly.entity_id
_entity_poly.type
_entity_poly.pdbx_seq_one_letter_code
_entity_poly.pdbx_strand_id
1 'polypeptide(L)'
;MPLSDLPLVAAPDQLTQSRFLLVGCQGGAEPIIEKRQQRWFPTWQKTAWRRGLVSFRLPEAVSEQAAAVPPLAIDRLVFARTALRCLGHVTGTDDAERIKAACDLTGVAPFAGVHVWKRDPRLELDTEPIHTGLTTALALPPPAAALPPGSLVLDCVVDTTDRWWIGWHHVLTAADHWPGGRYPGQLPTDAVSRAWLKLDEAINRFELTLKRDQQACELGAAPGGACQRLLAADLNVIGVDPATIDPRVVANPRFTHWQKRARDVRVKDLRRCDWLVTDMNID
;
A
#
# COMPACT_ATOMS: atom_id res chain seq x y z
N MET A 1 2.01 -19.63 2.28
CA MET A 1 3.22 -19.71 3.12
C MET A 1 3.21 -18.50 4.04
N PRO A 2 3.50 -18.62 5.34
CA PRO A 2 3.65 -17.47 6.22
C PRO A 2 4.69 -16.49 5.64
N LEU A 3 4.47 -15.17 5.76
CA LEU A 3 5.44 -14.15 5.31
C LEU A 3 6.82 -14.32 5.98
N SER A 4 6.87 -14.98 7.15
CA SER A 4 8.11 -15.30 7.87
C SER A 4 9.01 -16.33 7.19
N ASP A 5 8.48 -17.09 6.22
CA ASP A 5 9.20 -18.22 5.62
C ASP A 5 9.67 -17.90 4.19
N LEU A 6 9.40 -16.68 3.69
CA LEU A 6 9.91 -16.23 2.40
C LEU A 6 11.42 -16.00 2.49
N PRO A 7 12.22 -16.50 1.52
CA PRO A 7 13.65 -16.27 1.52
C PRO A 7 13.92 -14.77 1.34
N LEU A 8 14.49 -14.14 2.36
CA LEU A 8 14.89 -12.73 2.30
C LEU A 8 16.28 -12.62 1.68
N VAL A 9 16.46 -11.67 0.77
CA VAL A 9 17.81 -11.25 0.36
C VAL A 9 18.47 -10.59 1.57
N ALA A 10 19.62 -11.10 1.99
CA ALA A 10 20.32 -10.58 3.15
C ALA A 10 20.73 -9.11 2.93
N ALA A 11 20.33 -8.23 3.85
CA ALA A 11 20.78 -6.86 3.88
C ALA A 11 22.18 -6.76 4.53
N PRO A 12 23.12 -5.97 3.98
CA PRO A 12 24.42 -5.73 4.61
C PRO A 12 24.29 -5.09 6.01
N ASP A 13 25.30 -5.29 6.86
CA ASP A 13 25.30 -4.81 8.26
C ASP A 13 25.01 -3.31 8.40
N GLN A 14 25.53 -2.49 7.48
CA GLN A 14 25.30 -1.04 7.47
C GLN A 14 23.80 -0.67 7.36
N LEU A 15 22.99 -1.53 6.72
CA LEU A 15 21.55 -1.34 6.58
C LEU A 15 20.78 -1.84 7.82
N THR A 16 21.24 -2.93 8.44
CA THR A 16 20.56 -3.59 9.57
C THR A 16 20.89 -2.94 10.92
N GLN A 17 22.01 -2.22 11.03
CA GLN A 17 22.39 -1.46 12.22
C GLN A 17 21.38 -0.37 12.61
N SER A 18 20.58 0.13 11.67
CA SER A 18 19.56 1.11 12.01
C SER A 18 18.48 0.52 12.92
N ARG A 19 18.10 1.29 13.93
CA ARG A 19 17.05 0.94 14.88
C ARG A 19 15.76 1.71 14.63
N PHE A 20 15.59 2.35 13.48
CA PHE A 20 14.41 3.18 13.23
C PHE A 20 13.49 2.57 12.18
N LEU A 21 12.21 2.45 12.53
CA LEU A 21 11.13 2.18 11.60
C LEU A 21 10.50 3.51 11.20
N LEU A 22 10.42 3.78 9.91
CA LEU A 22 9.67 4.91 9.36
C LEU A 22 8.38 4.37 8.73
N VAL A 23 7.26 5.02 9.00
CA VAL A 23 5.92 4.57 8.61
C VAL A 23 5.25 5.69 7.82
N GLY A 24 4.91 5.39 6.56
CA GLY A 24 4.16 6.29 5.69
C GLY A 24 2.65 6.08 5.86
N CYS A 25 1.88 7.16 5.91
CA CYS A 25 0.43 7.10 6.12
C CYS A 25 -0.34 8.21 5.41
N GLN A 26 -1.67 8.16 5.49
CA GLN A 26 -2.50 9.32 5.12
C GLN A 26 -2.24 10.47 6.12
N GLY A 27 -2.04 11.68 5.61
CA GLY A 27 -1.85 12.85 6.48
C GLY A 27 -3.07 13.12 7.36
N GLY A 28 -2.90 13.10 8.68
CA GLY A 28 -3.96 13.13 9.70
C GLY A 28 -4.19 11.79 10.41
N ALA A 29 -3.67 10.68 9.88
CA ALA A 29 -3.77 9.35 10.49
C ALA A 29 -2.66 9.04 11.51
N GLU A 30 -1.72 9.96 11.71
CA GLU A 30 -0.58 9.76 12.59
C GLU A 30 -1.01 9.46 14.03
N PRO A 31 -1.96 10.20 14.66
CA PRO A 31 -2.38 9.94 16.04
C PRO A 31 -2.97 8.55 16.25
N ILE A 32 -3.70 8.02 15.26
CA ILE A 32 -4.27 6.67 15.35
C ILE A 32 -3.21 5.59 15.15
N ILE A 33 -2.16 5.85 14.35
CA ILE A 33 -0.99 4.96 14.27
C ILE A 33 -0.29 4.87 15.63
N GLU A 34 -0.05 6.00 16.30
CA GLU A 34 0.55 6.03 17.63
C GLU A 34 -0.28 5.25 18.65
N LYS A 35 -1.60 5.48 18.70
CA LYS A 35 -2.49 4.72 19.59
C LYS A 35 -2.42 3.22 19.34
N ARG A 36 -2.31 2.80 18.08
CA ARG A 36 -2.16 1.38 17.72
C ARG A 36 -0.77 0.85 18.07
N GLN A 37 0.28 1.62 17.85
CA GLN A 37 1.63 1.26 18.26
C GLN A 37 1.73 1.06 19.77
N GLN A 38 1.17 1.96 20.59
CA GLN A 38 1.15 1.81 22.04
C GLN A 38 0.42 0.53 22.49
N ARG A 39 -0.64 0.14 21.78
CA ARG A 39 -1.40 -1.08 22.07
C ARG A 39 -0.64 -2.36 21.70
N TRP A 40 0.01 -2.39 20.53
CA TRP A 40 0.56 -3.61 19.95
C TRP A 40 2.08 -3.75 20.11
N PHE A 41 2.79 -2.64 20.22
CA PHE A 41 4.25 -2.56 20.29
C PHE A 41 4.70 -1.53 21.34
N PRO A 42 4.28 -1.64 22.61
CA PRO A 42 4.49 -0.60 23.64
C PRO A 42 5.96 -0.26 23.90
N THR A 43 6.90 -1.13 23.53
CA THR A 43 8.34 -0.93 23.68
C THR A 43 8.97 -0.09 22.56
N TRP A 44 8.24 0.17 21.47
CA TRP A 44 8.72 1.06 20.41
C TRP A 44 8.61 2.52 20.86
N GLN A 45 9.69 3.27 20.73
CA GLN A 45 9.73 4.67 21.16
C GLN A 45 9.49 5.60 19.98
N LYS A 46 8.46 6.43 20.04
CA LYS A 46 8.22 7.46 19.03
C LYS A 46 9.39 8.46 18.95
N THR A 47 9.80 8.85 17.75
CA THR A 47 10.92 9.80 17.57
C THR A 47 10.61 11.00 16.68
N ALA A 48 10.18 10.81 15.43
CA ALA A 48 9.83 11.91 14.53
C ALA A 48 8.36 11.86 14.11
N TRP A 49 7.81 13.03 13.81
CA TRP A 49 6.42 13.21 13.45
C TRP A 49 6.24 14.32 12.42
N ARG A 50 5.67 13.97 11.27
CA ARG A 50 5.31 14.90 10.21
C ARG A 50 3.99 14.48 9.61
N ARG A 51 3.31 15.39 8.93
CA ARG A 51 2.12 15.02 8.16
C ARG A 51 2.49 13.96 7.13
N GLY A 52 1.83 12.80 7.21
CA GLY A 52 2.00 11.61 6.38
C GLY A 52 3.15 10.69 6.79
N LEU A 53 3.84 10.95 7.91
CA LEU A 53 5.06 10.22 8.27
C LEU A 53 5.28 10.18 9.79
N VAL A 54 5.47 8.98 10.35
CA VAL A 54 5.86 8.80 11.75
C VAL A 54 7.04 7.86 11.85
N SER A 55 7.90 8.04 12.85
CA SER A 55 9.00 7.10 13.11
C SER A 55 9.04 6.60 14.54
N PHE A 56 9.51 5.36 14.67
CA PHE A 56 9.68 4.66 15.91
C PHE A 56 11.10 4.10 16.01
N ARG A 57 11.75 4.29 17.16
CA ARG A 57 12.95 3.55 17.54
C ARG A 57 12.53 2.17 18.06
N LEU A 58 13.13 1.14 17.48
CA LEU A 58 12.90 -0.26 17.78
C LEU A 58 13.80 -0.73 18.95
N PRO A 59 13.30 -1.63 19.81
CA PRO A 59 14.12 -2.38 20.76
C PRO A 59 15.21 -3.17 20.04
N GLU A 60 16.29 -3.49 20.75
CA GLU A 60 17.50 -4.11 20.15
C GLU A 60 17.21 -5.47 19.51
N ALA A 61 16.55 -6.33 20.28
CA ALA A 61 16.09 -7.64 19.83
C ALA A 61 15.13 -7.59 18.63
N VAL A 62 14.49 -6.43 18.39
CA VAL A 62 13.65 -6.19 17.20
C VAL A 62 14.49 -5.64 16.04
N SER A 63 15.46 -4.77 16.35
CA SER A 63 16.29 -4.18 15.31
C SER A 63 17.27 -5.18 14.67
N GLU A 64 17.73 -6.19 15.42
CA GLU A 64 18.67 -7.24 14.98
C GLU A 64 18.05 -8.27 14.02
N GLN A 65 16.74 -8.22 13.82
CA GLN A 65 16.06 -9.12 12.90
C GLN A 65 16.42 -8.78 11.46
N ALA A 66 16.62 -9.80 10.64
CA ALA A 66 17.01 -9.63 9.23
C ALA A 66 16.00 -8.80 8.43
N ALA A 67 14.71 -8.87 8.76
CA ALA A 67 13.67 -8.12 8.07
C ALA A 67 13.71 -6.63 8.40
N ALA A 68 13.68 -5.78 7.35
CA ALA A 68 13.61 -4.33 7.50
C ALA A 68 12.43 -3.89 8.37
N VAL A 69 11.25 -4.46 8.12
CA VAL A 69 10.00 -4.19 8.84
C VAL A 69 9.69 -5.36 9.76
N PRO A 70 9.47 -5.14 11.07
CA PRO A 70 9.11 -6.21 11.99
C PRO A 70 7.84 -6.95 11.54
N PRO A 71 7.75 -8.27 11.72
CA PRO A 71 6.54 -9.03 11.40
C PRO A 71 5.29 -8.45 12.03
N LEU A 72 4.17 -8.49 11.31
CA LEU A 72 2.86 -7.95 11.72
C LEU A 72 2.82 -6.42 11.93
N ALA A 73 3.90 -5.66 11.73
CA ALA A 73 3.91 -4.22 11.95
C ALA A 73 2.81 -3.52 11.14
N ILE A 74 2.72 -3.79 9.84
CA ILE A 74 1.70 -3.21 8.95
C ILE A 74 0.30 -3.70 9.33
N ASP A 75 0.13 -4.99 9.61
CA ASP A 75 -1.18 -5.57 10.00
C ASP A 75 -1.72 -4.96 11.29
N ARG A 76 -0.83 -4.68 12.26
CA ARG A 76 -1.21 -4.08 13.53
C ARG A 76 -1.31 -2.57 13.44
N LEU A 77 -0.54 -1.90 12.58
CA LEU A 77 -0.64 -0.47 12.30
C LEU A 77 -1.52 -0.21 11.07
N VAL A 78 -2.76 -0.71 11.04
CA VAL A 78 -3.72 -0.64 9.91
C VAL A 78 -3.78 0.69 9.10
N PHE A 79 -3.47 1.83 9.71
CA PHE A 79 -3.46 3.13 9.01
C PHE A 79 -2.13 3.47 8.32
N ALA A 80 -1.12 2.63 8.50
CA ALA A 80 0.12 2.64 7.74
C ALA A 80 -0.15 2.14 6.33
N ARG A 81 0.33 2.89 5.35
CA ARG A 81 0.35 2.46 3.94
C ARG A 81 1.57 1.59 3.66
N THR A 82 2.70 2.01 4.21
CA THR A 82 4.01 1.36 4.07
C THR A 82 4.85 1.58 5.33
N ALA A 83 5.88 0.76 5.49
CA ALA A 83 6.92 0.95 6.50
C ALA A 83 8.26 0.50 5.94
N LEU A 84 9.34 1.08 6.46
CA LEU A 84 10.71 0.83 6.01
C LEU A 84 11.69 1.01 7.17
N ARG A 85 12.83 0.31 7.08
CA ARG A 85 13.96 0.52 7.98
C ARG A 85 14.67 1.81 7.58
N CYS A 86 14.64 2.81 8.44
CA CYS A 86 15.09 4.16 8.14
C CYS A 86 16.54 4.37 8.56
N LEU A 87 17.41 4.74 7.62
CA LEU A 87 18.83 4.99 7.87
C LEU A 87 19.09 6.43 8.34
N GLY A 88 18.15 7.33 8.08
CA GLY A 88 18.26 8.75 8.42
C GLY A 88 17.73 9.62 7.29
N HIS A 89 18.21 10.86 7.24
CA HIS A 89 17.87 11.79 6.19
C HIS A 89 19.11 12.36 5.52
N VAL A 90 18.98 12.72 4.25
CA VAL A 90 20.01 13.40 3.46
C VAL A 90 19.51 14.78 3.08
N THR A 91 20.45 15.72 2.93
CA THR A 91 20.21 17.09 2.48
C THR A 91 21.22 17.46 1.42
N GLY A 92 20.90 18.44 0.58
CA GLY A 92 21.80 18.92 -0.47
C GLY A 92 21.23 20.15 -1.16
N THR A 93 22.04 20.85 -1.94
CA THR A 93 21.64 22.05 -2.70
C THR A 93 20.90 21.67 -3.99
N ASP A 94 21.17 20.50 -4.55
CA ASP A 94 20.49 19.92 -5.71
C ASP A 94 20.22 18.41 -5.56
N ASP A 95 19.55 17.82 -6.55
CA ASP A 95 19.23 16.39 -6.56
C ASP A 95 20.48 15.51 -6.66
N ALA A 96 21.54 15.96 -7.36
CA ALA A 96 22.75 15.17 -7.57
C ALA A 96 23.52 14.99 -6.25
N GLU A 97 23.65 16.06 -5.45
CA GLU A 97 24.21 16.01 -4.11
C GLU A 97 23.41 15.07 -3.20
N ARG A 98 22.09 15.16 -3.24
CA ARG A 98 21.21 14.30 -2.43
C ARG A 98 21.26 12.83 -2.86
N ILE A 99 21.36 12.55 -4.16
CA ILE A 99 21.55 11.19 -4.70
C ILE A 99 22.88 10.63 -4.19
N LYS A 100 23.97 11.39 -4.32
CA LYS A 100 25.28 10.96 -3.82
C LYS A 100 25.23 10.68 -2.32
N ALA A 101 24.65 11.59 -1.54
CA ALA A 101 24.51 11.42 -0.09
C ALA A 101 23.64 10.18 0.28
N ALA A 102 22.61 9.88 -0.51
CA ALA A 102 21.80 8.68 -0.32
C ALA A 102 22.62 7.40 -0.58
N CYS A 103 23.40 7.37 -1.67
CA CYS A 103 24.30 6.24 -1.97
C CYS A 103 25.39 6.07 -0.91
N ASP A 104 25.98 7.18 -0.42
CA ASP A 104 26.97 7.16 0.66
C ASP A 104 26.35 6.60 1.96
N LEU A 105 25.11 6.99 2.28
CA LEU A 105 24.39 6.53 3.47
C LEU A 105 24.01 5.05 3.40
N THR A 106 23.65 4.54 2.22
CA THR A 106 23.25 3.13 2.06
C THR A 106 24.44 2.20 1.87
N GLY A 107 25.58 2.74 1.41
CA GLY A 107 26.71 1.97 0.89
C GLY A 107 26.30 1.03 -0.24
N VAL A 108 27.17 0.06 -0.53
CA VAL A 108 26.90 -0.99 -1.52
C VAL A 108 25.95 -2.02 -0.93
N ALA A 109 24.81 -2.24 -1.58
CA ALA A 109 23.82 -3.24 -1.21
C ALA A 109 23.13 -3.82 -2.45
N PRO A 110 22.64 -5.07 -2.39
CA PRO A 110 22.02 -5.73 -3.53
C PRO A 110 20.55 -5.29 -3.68
N PHE A 111 20.31 -3.98 -3.81
CA PHE A 111 18.99 -3.45 -4.13
C PHE A 111 18.55 -3.97 -5.50
N ALA A 112 17.28 -4.36 -5.61
CA ALA A 112 16.65 -4.77 -6.86
C ALA A 112 15.79 -3.64 -7.47
N GLY A 113 15.50 -2.59 -6.70
CA GLY A 113 14.68 -1.47 -7.12
C GLY A 113 14.78 -0.26 -6.19
N VAL A 114 14.19 0.86 -6.63
CA VAL A 114 14.08 2.10 -5.87
C VAL A 114 12.62 2.52 -5.84
N HIS A 115 12.14 2.92 -4.67
CA HIS A 115 10.89 3.63 -4.50
C HIS A 115 11.17 5.08 -4.14
N VAL A 116 10.62 6.01 -4.92
CA VAL A 116 10.60 7.42 -4.57
C VAL A 116 9.16 7.86 -4.35
N TRP A 117 8.89 8.44 -3.20
CA TRP A 117 7.53 8.87 -2.87
C TRP A 117 7.50 10.06 -1.92
N LYS A 118 6.43 10.83 -1.99
CA LYS A 118 6.23 12.04 -1.18
C LYS A 118 5.46 11.69 0.08
N ARG A 119 5.95 12.14 1.24
CA ARG A 119 5.19 11.98 2.50
C ARG A 119 3.84 12.71 2.45
N ASP A 120 3.80 13.86 1.78
CA ASP A 120 2.59 14.65 1.55
C ASP A 120 2.42 14.85 0.04
N PRO A 121 1.32 14.36 -0.57
CA PRO A 121 1.10 14.49 -2.01
C PRO A 121 0.98 15.95 -2.48
N ARG A 122 0.75 16.91 -1.55
CA ARG A 122 0.71 18.35 -1.85
C ARG A 122 2.10 18.97 -2.09
N LEU A 123 3.18 18.21 -1.89
CA LEU A 123 4.50 18.68 -2.27
C LEU A 123 4.57 18.73 -3.80
N GLU A 124 4.78 19.93 -4.34
CA GLU A 124 4.94 20.21 -5.78
C GLU A 124 6.36 19.86 -6.24
N LEU A 125 6.71 18.59 -6.08
CA LEU A 125 7.96 18.00 -6.53
C LEU A 125 7.66 16.78 -7.39
N ASP A 126 8.41 16.66 -8.48
CA ASP A 126 8.40 15.47 -9.32
C ASP A 126 9.33 14.42 -8.73
N THR A 127 8.84 13.19 -8.61
CA THR A 127 9.62 12.06 -8.10
C THR A 127 10.36 11.32 -9.21
N GLU A 128 9.97 11.50 -10.47
CA GLU A 128 10.54 10.76 -11.61
C GLU A 128 12.04 11.07 -11.84
N PRO A 129 12.50 12.34 -11.77
CA PRO A 129 13.93 12.64 -11.91
C PRO A 129 14.77 12.03 -10.78
N ILE A 130 14.24 12.06 -9.55
CA ILE A 130 14.90 11.49 -8.37
C ILE A 130 14.99 9.96 -8.51
N HIS A 131 13.91 9.32 -8.95
CA HIS A 131 13.86 7.88 -9.20
C HIS A 131 14.87 7.46 -10.28
N THR A 132 14.90 8.19 -11.40
CA THR A 132 15.85 7.95 -12.50
C THR A 132 17.30 8.12 -12.04
N GLY A 133 17.58 9.18 -11.27
CA GLY A 133 18.92 9.46 -10.74
C GLY A 133 19.42 8.40 -9.77
N LEU A 134 18.58 7.97 -8.81
CA LEU A 134 18.92 6.88 -7.88
C LEU A 134 19.10 5.54 -8.61
N THR A 135 18.22 5.22 -9.57
CA THR A 135 18.33 3.99 -10.39
C THR A 135 19.66 3.95 -11.14
N THR A 136 20.05 5.07 -11.73
CA THR A 136 21.33 5.21 -12.44
C THR A 136 22.52 5.10 -11.50
N ALA A 137 22.49 5.82 -10.37
CA ALA A 137 23.59 5.84 -9.40
C ALA A 137 23.84 4.47 -8.75
N LEU A 138 22.79 3.67 -8.58
CA LEU A 138 22.85 2.32 -8.04
C LEU A 138 23.06 1.24 -9.13
N ALA A 139 23.20 1.65 -10.40
CA ALA A 139 23.33 0.76 -11.56
C ALA A 139 22.24 -0.33 -11.62
N LEU A 140 21.01 0.04 -11.28
CA LEU A 140 19.89 -0.89 -11.24
C LEU A 140 19.40 -1.24 -12.65
N PRO A 141 18.88 -2.47 -12.83
CA PRO A 141 18.22 -2.83 -14.09
C PRO A 141 17.00 -1.92 -14.34
N PRO A 142 16.54 -1.83 -15.59
CA PRO A 142 15.28 -1.16 -15.89
C PRO A 142 14.15 -1.72 -15.02
N PRO A 143 13.18 -0.88 -14.62
CA PRO A 143 12.13 -1.28 -13.69
C PRO A 143 11.36 -2.49 -14.23
N ALA A 144 11.42 -3.60 -13.48
CA ALA A 144 10.63 -4.79 -13.75
C ALA A 144 9.18 -4.56 -13.31
N ALA A 145 8.23 -5.23 -13.97
CA ALA A 145 6.81 -5.15 -13.60
C ALA A 145 6.51 -5.70 -12.19
N ALA A 146 7.34 -6.63 -11.70
CA ALA A 146 7.30 -7.14 -10.33
C ALA A 146 8.71 -7.60 -9.91
N LEU A 147 9.06 -7.34 -8.66
CA LEU A 147 10.34 -7.77 -8.08
C LEU A 147 10.17 -9.16 -7.44
N PRO A 148 11.20 -10.02 -7.44
CA PRO A 148 11.14 -11.29 -6.75
C PRO A 148 10.82 -11.12 -5.25
N PRO A 149 10.00 -11.99 -4.63
CA PRO A 149 9.79 -11.97 -3.19
C PRO A 149 11.10 -12.01 -2.41
N GLY A 150 11.20 -11.23 -1.34
CA GLY A 150 12.40 -11.07 -0.51
C GLY A 150 13.44 -10.10 -1.08
N SER A 151 13.20 -9.50 -2.26
CA SER A 151 14.09 -8.50 -2.86
C SER A 151 14.19 -7.23 -2.00
N LEU A 152 15.37 -6.63 -1.95
CA LEU A 152 15.62 -5.35 -1.27
C LEU A 152 15.24 -4.18 -2.16
N VAL A 153 14.51 -3.21 -1.61
CA VAL A 153 14.17 -1.96 -2.28
C VAL A 153 14.68 -0.80 -1.45
N LEU A 154 15.36 0.15 -2.11
CA LEU A 154 15.70 1.42 -1.50
C LEU A 154 14.47 2.33 -1.50
N ASP A 155 14.13 2.91 -0.36
CA ASP A 155 13.12 3.97 -0.26
C ASP A 155 13.78 5.34 -0.11
N CYS A 156 13.38 6.26 -0.97
CA CYS A 156 13.62 7.69 -0.86
C CYS A 156 12.28 8.41 -0.60
N VAL A 157 12.10 8.91 0.61
CA VAL A 157 10.90 9.65 1.02
C VAL A 157 11.16 11.14 0.92
N VAL A 158 10.55 11.80 -0.04
CA VAL A 158 10.62 13.25 -0.21
C VAL A 158 9.83 13.91 0.91
N ASP A 159 10.54 14.58 1.83
CA ASP A 159 9.99 15.25 3.01
C ASP A 159 9.82 16.75 2.77
N THR A 160 10.86 17.38 2.25
CA THR A 160 10.90 18.77 1.78
C THR A 160 11.71 18.85 0.48
N THR A 161 11.79 20.02 -0.13
CA THR A 161 12.57 20.27 -1.35
C THR A 161 14.06 19.97 -1.19
N ASP A 162 14.57 20.06 0.04
CA ASP A 162 15.98 19.96 0.40
C ASP A 162 16.30 18.75 1.30
N ARG A 163 15.30 17.98 1.75
CA ARG A 163 15.48 16.84 2.66
C ARG A 163 14.72 15.61 2.19
N TRP A 164 15.43 14.47 2.11
CA TRP A 164 14.85 13.16 1.87
C TRP A 164 15.14 12.23 3.05
N TRP A 165 14.18 11.39 3.45
CA TRP A 165 14.48 10.24 4.30
C TRP A 165 14.90 9.07 3.44
N ILE A 166 15.92 8.36 3.88
CA ILE A 166 16.45 7.19 3.18
C ILE A 166 16.24 5.97 4.06
N GLY A 167 15.77 4.89 3.46
CA GLY A 167 15.68 3.62 4.12
C GLY A 167 15.41 2.50 3.13
N TRP A 168 14.94 1.37 3.62
CA TRP A 168 14.78 0.19 2.78
C TRP A 168 13.72 -0.75 3.33
N HIS A 169 13.18 -1.59 2.44
CA HIS A 169 12.29 -2.68 2.82
C HIS A 169 12.54 -3.93 1.96
N HIS A 170 11.91 -5.03 2.36
CA HIS A 170 11.81 -6.23 1.54
C HIS A 170 10.45 -6.29 0.85
N VAL A 171 10.43 -6.76 -0.38
CA VAL A 171 9.18 -7.06 -1.09
C VAL A 171 8.60 -8.38 -0.59
N LEU A 172 7.51 -8.36 0.17
CA LEU A 172 6.89 -9.57 0.74
C LEU A 172 5.44 -9.78 0.29
N THR A 173 4.75 -8.70 -0.05
CA THR A 173 3.35 -8.65 -0.47
C THR A 173 3.20 -7.84 -1.75
N ALA A 174 2.03 -7.94 -2.40
CA ALA A 174 1.73 -7.13 -3.58
C ALA A 174 1.91 -5.61 -3.33
N ALA A 175 1.55 -5.12 -2.15
CA ALA A 175 1.63 -3.68 -1.86
C ALA A 175 3.03 -3.17 -1.52
N ASP A 176 3.97 -4.05 -1.23
CA ASP A 176 5.37 -3.66 -1.06
C ASP A 176 5.98 -3.23 -2.41
N HIS A 177 5.32 -3.50 -3.53
CA HIS A 177 5.69 -2.96 -4.84
C HIS A 177 5.18 -1.54 -5.09
N TRP A 178 4.44 -0.95 -4.16
CA TRP A 178 3.80 0.35 -4.37
C TRP A 178 4.60 1.45 -3.65
N PRO A 179 5.22 2.40 -4.36
CA PRO A 179 5.91 3.52 -3.72
C PRO A 179 4.99 4.25 -2.73
N GLY A 180 5.41 4.33 -1.47
CA GLY A 180 4.61 4.93 -0.40
C GLY A 180 3.35 4.14 -0.01
N GLY A 181 3.23 2.87 -0.43
CA GLY A 181 2.05 2.03 -0.24
C GLY A 181 0.80 2.59 -0.93
N ARG A 182 0.98 3.27 -2.07
CA ARG A 182 -0.12 3.89 -2.84
C ARG A 182 -0.48 3.03 -4.04
N TYR A 183 -1.70 2.51 -4.04
CA TYR A 183 -2.17 1.66 -5.13
C TYR A 183 -2.03 2.35 -6.50
N PRO A 184 -1.31 1.75 -7.46
CA PRO A 184 -1.05 2.37 -8.76
C PRO A 184 -2.21 2.24 -9.76
N GLY A 185 -3.30 1.54 -9.39
CA GLY A 185 -4.43 1.30 -10.28
C GLY A 185 -5.05 2.59 -10.78
N GLN A 186 -5.41 2.59 -12.07
CA GLN A 186 -6.06 3.72 -12.73
C GLN A 186 -7.56 3.45 -12.85
N LEU A 187 -8.36 4.50 -12.67
CA LEU A 187 -9.80 4.40 -12.87
C LEU A 187 -10.07 4.24 -14.38
N PRO A 188 -10.74 3.17 -14.82
CA PRO A 188 -11.15 3.06 -16.22
C PRO A 188 -11.98 4.26 -16.66
N THR A 189 -11.83 4.69 -17.91
CA THR A 189 -12.54 5.87 -18.45
C THR A 189 -14.06 5.68 -18.47
N ASP A 190 -14.51 4.44 -18.58
CA ASP A 190 -15.92 4.04 -18.56
C ASP A 190 -16.40 3.66 -17.15
N ALA A 191 -15.57 3.79 -16.11
CA ALA A 191 -15.96 3.47 -14.75
C ALA A 191 -17.09 4.40 -14.27
N VAL A 192 -18.09 3.81 -13.63
CA VAL A 192 -19.28 4.54 -13.17
C VAL A 192 -18.97 5.41 -11.95
N SER A 193 -18.08 4.97 -11.07
CA SER A 193 -17.69 5.73 -9.88
C SER A 193 -16.32 5.31 -9.36
N ARG A 194 -15.76 6.11 -8.43
CA ARG A 194 -14.51 5.81 -7.73
C ARG A 194 -14.58 4.57 -6.82
N ALA A 195 -15.76 4.03 -6.53
CA ALA A 195 -15.90 2.78 -5.78
C ALA A 195 -15.18 1.61 -6.50
N TRP A 196 -15.04 1.68 -7.84
CA TRP A 196 -14.20 0.77 -8.60
C TRP A 196 -12.79 0.68 -8.03
N LEU A 197 -12.12 1.83 -7.87
CA LEU A 197 -10.73 1.88 -7.42
C LEU A 197 -10.57 1.44 -5.96
N LYS A 198 -11.56 1.72 -5.10
CA LYS A 198 -11.54 1.23 -3.72
C LYS A 198 -11.52 -0.30 -3.68
N LEU A 199 -12.42 -0.93 -4.45
CA LEU A 199 -12.50 -2.38 -4.49
C LEU A 199 -11.28 -2.99 -5.20
N ASP A 200 -10.80 -2.35 -6.27
CA ASP A 200 -9.61 -2.80 -6.98
C ASP A 200 -8.35 -2.74 -6.10
N GLU A 201 -8.16 -1.66 -5.34
CA GLU A 201 -7.11 -1.56 -4.32
C GLU A 201 -7.23 -2.67 -3.28
N ALA A 202 -8.44 -2.93 -2.76
CA ALA A 202 -8.65 -3.99 -1.77
C ALA A 202 -8.33 -5.38 -2.31
N ILE A 203 -8.79 -5.72 -3.52
CA ILE A 203 -8.50 -7.00 -4.19
C ILE A 203 -7.00 -7.21 -4.31
N ASN A 204 -6.27 -6.21 -4.79
CA ASN A 204 -4.83 -6.32 -5.00
C ASN A 204 -4.04 -6.26 -3.68
N ARG A 205 -4.46 -5.43 -2.70
CA ARG A 205 -3.78 -5.27 -1.41
C ARG A 205 -3.81 -6.54 -0.57
N PHE A 206 -4.94 -7.23 -0.59
CA PHE A 206 -5.18 -8.46 0.16
C PHE A 206 -5.02 -9.71 -0.70
N GLU A 207 -4.56 -9.56 -1.95
CA GLU A 207 -4.29 -10.65 -2.89
C GLU A 207 -5.51 -11.60 -3.03
N LEU A 208 -6.72 -11.01 -3.06
CA LEU A 208 -7.97 -11.74 -3.12
C LEU A 208 -8.09 -12.45 -4.47
N THR A 209 -8.19 -13.77 -4.44
CA THR A 209 -8.35 -14.58 -5.66
C THR A 209 -9.82 -14.67 -6.03
N LEU A 210 -10.27 -13.74 -6.88
CA LEU A 210 -11.58 -13.81 -7.52
C LEU A 210 -11.54 -14.85 -8.65
N LYS A 211 -12.48 -15.80 -8.65
CA LYS A 211 -12.60 -16.80 -9.72
C LYS A 211 -13.79 -16.47 -10.61
N ARG A 212 -13.61 -16.67 -11.91
CA ARG A 212 -14.70 -16.58 -12.90
C ARG A 212 -15.91 -17.40 -12.44
N ASP A 213 -17.10 -16.88 -12.75
CA ASP A 213 -18.41 -17.45 -12.46
C ASP A 213 -18.79 -17.54 -10.96
N GLN A 214 -17.91 -17.13 -10.03
CA GLN A 214 -18.29 -16.93 -8.63
C GLN A 214 -19.40 -15.88 -8.50
N GLN A 215 -20.22 -16.02 -7.47
CA GLN A 215 -21.30 -15.09 -7.19
C GLN A 215 -20.87 -14.06 -6.14
N ALA A 216 -20.95 -12.78 -6.49
CA ALA A 216 -20.77 -11.67 -5.55
C ALA A 216 -22.08 -10.92 -5.32
N CYS A 217 -22.31 -10.50 -4.08
CA CYS A 217 -23.39 -9.57 -3.74
C CYS A 217 -22.79 -8.29 -3.17
N GLU A 218 -23.09 -7.15 -3.79
CA GLU A 218 -22.78 -5.82 -3.26
C GLU A 218 -24.00 -5.24 -2.54
N LEU A 219 -23.86 -4.95 -1.24
CA LEU A 219 -24.85 -4.22 -0.46
C LEU A 219 -24.56 -2.72 -0.53
N GLY A 220 -25.55 -1.94 -0.97
CA GLY A 220 -25.41 -0.50 -1.23
C GLY A 220 -24.74 -0.22 -2.57
N ALA A 221 -25.23 -0.87 -3.63
CA ALA A 221 -24.53 -0.95 -4.91
C ALA A 221 -24.61 0.32 -5.76
N ALA A 222 -25.54 1.25 -5.53
CA ALA A 222 -25.70 2.39 -6.44
C ALA A 222 -24.53 3.39 -6.31
N PRO A 223 -23.99 3.94 -7.42
CA PRO A 223 -24.44 3.78 -8.82
C PRO A 223 -23.89 2.55 -9.57
N GLY A 224 -23.02 1.73 -8.95
CA GLY A 224 -22.57 0.44 -9.51
C GLY A 224 -21.07 0.30 -9.73
N GLY A 225 -20.23 1.20 -9.21
CA GLY A 225 -18.79 1.19 -9.49
C GLY A 225 -18.05 -0.06 -9.00
N ALA A 226 -18.36 -0.56 -7.80
CA ALA A 226 -17.77 -1.80 -7.29
C ALA A 226 -18.37 -3.04 -7.99
N CYS A 227 -19.68 -3.06 -8.27
CA CYS A 227 -20.31 -4.05 -9.15
C CYS A 227 -19.59 -4.16 -10.50
N GLN A 228 -19.30 -3.04 -11.15
CA GLN A 228 -18.59 -3.00 -12.42
C GLN A 228 -17.20 -3.65 -12.31
N ARG A 229 -16.48 -3.41 -11.20
CA ARG A 229 -15.17 -4.03 -10.94
C ARG A 229 -15.25 -5.54 -10.76
N LEU A 230 -16.29 -6.03 -10.10
CA LEU A 230 -16.56 -7.47 -9.92
C LEU A 230 -16.93 -8.13 -11.26
N LEU A 231 -17.77 -7.46 -12.07
CA LEU A 231 -18.13 -7.92 -13.41
C LEU A 231 -16.92 -8.01 -14.33
N ALA A 232 -15.97 -7.07 -14.24
CA ALA A 232 -14.72 -7.10 -14.99
C ALA A 232 -13.78 -8.26 -14.58
N ALA A 233 -14.03 -8.90 -13.44
CA ALA A 233 -13.38 -10.15 -13.04
C ALA A 233 -14.19 -11.41 -13.42
N ASP A 234 -15.18 -11.27 -14.31
CA ASP A 234 -16.08 -12.35 -14.78
C ASP A 234 -16.94 -13.00 -13.68
N LEU A 235 -17.29 -12.24 -12.63
CA LEU A 235 -18.22 -12.72 -11.58
C LEU A 235 -19.67 -12.53 -12.00
N ASN A 236 -20.56 -13.33 -11.40
CA ASN A 236 -22.00 -13.10 -11.42
C ASN A 236 -22.34 -12.16 -10.25
N VAL A 237 -22.86 -10.97 -10.54
CA VAL A 237 -22.97 -9.89 -9.56
C VAL A 237 -24.42 -9.55 -9.27
N ILE A 238 -24.77 -9.58 -7.99
CA ILE A 238 -26.04 -9.10 -7.46
C ILE A 238 -25.79 -7.74 -6.82
N GLY A 239 -26.30 -6.66 -7.41
CA GLY A 239 -26.28 -5.34 -6.80
C GLY A 239 -27.54 -5.12 -5.97
N VAL A 240 -27.41 -4.77 -4.70
CA VAL A 240 -28.55 -4.47 -3.81
C VAL A 240 -28.56 -2.98 -3.49
N ASP A 241 -29.57 -2.28 -3.99
CA ASP A 241 -29.78 -0.87 -3.67
C ASP A 241 -31.21 -0.44 -4.03
N PRO A 242 -31.92 0.36 -3.23
CA PRO A 242 -33.20 0.95 -3.66
C PRO A 242 -33.05 1.93 -4.83
N ALA A 243 -31.90 2.60 -4.96
CA ALA A 243 -31.63 3.56 -6.01
C ALA A 243 -31.30 2.88 -7.34
N THR A 244 -31.33 3.68 -8.40
CA THR A 244 -31.02 3.24 -9.76
C THR A 244 -29.54 2.95 -9.93
N ILE A 245 -29.23 1.85 -10.60
CA ILE A 245 -27.88 1.48 -11.03
C ILE A 245 -27.61 2.08 -12.42
N ASP A 246 -26.38 2.51 -12.68
CA ASP A 246 -25.99 3.07 -13.98
C ASP A 246 -26.28 2.07 -15.13
N PRO A 247 -26.87 2.52 -16.25
CA PRO A 247 -27.24 1.66 -17.37
C PRO A 247 -26.09 0.79 -17.91
N ARG A 248 -24.83 1.24 -17.82
CA ARG A 248 -23.66 0.46 -18.25
C ARG A 248 -23.48 -0.82 -17.45
N VAL A 249 -23.80 -0.78 -16.16
CA VAL A 249 -23.73 -1.95 -15.27
C VAL A 249 -24.96 -2.83 -15.48
N VAL A 250 -26.15 -2.22 -15.60
CA VAL A 250 -27.41 -2.94 -15.86
C VAL A 250 -27.38 -3.71 -17.17
N ALA A 251 -26.72 -3.18 -18.19
CA ALA A 251 -26.59 -3.82 -19.50
C ALA A 251 -25.72 -5.09 -19.49
N ASN A 252 -24.95 -5.35 -18.42
CA ASN A 252 -24.11 -6.53 -18.34
C ASN A 252 -24.97 -7.78 -18.02
N PRO A 253 -24.90 -8.86 -18.83
CA PRO A 253 -25.74 -10.05 -18.64
C PRO A 253 -25.46 -10.83 -17.34
N ARG A 254 -24.30 -10.60 -16.71
CA ARG A 254 -23.93 -11.21 -15.42
C ARG A 254 -24.39 -10.36 -14.23
N PHE A 255 -25.06 -9.24 -14.46
CA PHE A 255 -25.57 -8.38 -13.41
C PHE A 255 -27.05 -8.65 -13.12
N THR A 256 -27.40 -8.66 -11.84
CA THR A 256 -28.78 -8.71 -11.36
C THR A 256 -29.00 -7.60 -10.34
N HIS A 257 -29.99 -6.74 -10.55
CA HIS A 257 -30.36 -5.71 -9.59
C HIS A 257 -31.46 -6.21 -8.65
N TRP A 258 -31.19 -6.17 -7.36
CA TRP A 258 -32.18 -6.31 -6.30
C TRP A 258 -32.56 -4.93 -5.78
N GLN A 259 -33.62 -4.35 -6.34
CA GLN A 259 -34.10 -3.02 -5.98
C GLN A 259 -34.82 -3.01 -4.61
N LYS A 260 -34.05 -3.08 -3.54
CA LYS A 260 -34.50 -3.08 -2.15
C LYS A 260 -33.37 -2.62 -1.23
N ARG A 261 -33.70 -2.30 0.02
CA ARG A 261 -32.67 -1.93 1.02
C ARG A 261 -31.87 -3.16 1.43
N ALA A 262 -30.60 -2.96 1.77
CA ALA A 262 -29.73 -4.04 2.25
C ALA A 262 -30.33 -4.80 3.45
N ARG A 263 -30.96 -4.08 4.39
CA ARG A 263 -31.63 -4.67 5.57
C ARG A 263 -32.82 -5.58 5.23
N ASP A 264 -33.39 -5.43 4.02
CA ASP A 264 -34.53 -6.23 3.56
C ASP A 264 -34.07 -7.51 2.82
N VAL A 265 -32.76 -7.71 2.67
CA VAL A 265 -32.18 -8.95 2.12
C VAL A 265 -32.18 -10.03 3.20
N ARG A 266 -32.79 -11.18 2.90
CA ARG A 266 -32.81 -12.30 3.83
C ARG A 266 -31.46 -13.00 3.77
N VAL A 267 -30.87 -13.32 4.92
CA VAL A 267 -29.58 -14.04 5.02
C VAL A 267 -29.57 -15.33 4.18
N LYS A 268 -30.70 -16.04 4.09
CA LYS A 268 -30.81 -17.26 3.26
C LYS A 268 -30.58 -17.02 1.76
N ASP A 269 -30.87 -15.81 1.28
CA ASP A 269 -30.67 -15.43 -0.12
C ASP A 269 -29.19 -15.18 -0.44
N LEU A 270 -28.37 -14.87 0.58
CA LEU A 270 -26.92 -14.64 0.47
C LEU A 270 -26.10 -15.94 0.58
N ARG A 271 -26.71 -17.07 0.94
CA ARG A 271 -26.00 -18.36 1.15
C ARG A 271 -25.30 -18.91 -0.10
N ARG A 272 -25.63 -18.38 -1.28
CA ARG A 272 -25.05 -18.78 -2.56
C ARG A 272 -23.93 -17.84 -3.04
N CYS A 273 -23.69 -16.75 -2.32
CA CYS A 273 -22.64 -15.80 -2.67
C CYS A 273 -21.29 -16.28 -2.13
N ASP A 274 -20.29 -16.33 -3.00
CA ASP A 274 -18.89 -16.52 -2.64
C ASP A 274 -18.31 -15.26 -2.00
N TRP A 275 -18.80 -14.08 -2.43
CA TRP A 275 -18.31 -12.77 -1.98
C TRP A 275 -19.47 -11.88 -1.52
N LEU A 276 -19.26 -11.23 -0.37
CA LEU A 276 -20.09 -10.11 0.10
C LEU A 276 -19.25 -8.85 0.14
N VAL A 277 -19.72 -7.80 -0.53
CA VAL A 277 -19.03 -6.51 -0.63
C VAL A 277 -19.95 -5.40 -0.14
N THR A 278 -19.41 -4.41 0.56
CA THR A 278 -20.16 -3.21 0.93
C THR A 278 -19.22 -2.02 1.13
N ASP A 279 -19.62 -0.87 0.60
CA ASP A 279 -19.03 0.46 0.84
C ASP A 279 -20.14 1.40 1.37
N MET A 280 -21.13 0.84 2.07
CA MET A 280 -22.22 1.60 2.66
C MET A 280 -21.73 2.45 3.81
N ASN A 281 -22.17 3.71 3.83
CA ASN A 281 -22.16 4.48 5.06
C ASN A 281 -23.26 3.92 5.98
N ILE A 282 -22.87 3.59 7.22
CA ILE A 282 -23.79 3.16 8.26
C ILE A 282 -23.79 4.29 9.29
N ASP A 283 -24.84 5.11 9.23
CA ASP A 283 -25.19 6.04 10.30
C ASP A 283 -26.03 5.33 11.36
#